data_AF-A0A917QD69-F1
#
_entry.id   AF-A0A917QD69-F1
#
_cell.length_a   1.000
_cell.length_b   1.000
_cell.length_c   1.000
_cell.angle_alpha   90.00
_cell.angle_beta   90.00
_cell.angle_gamma   90.00
#
_symmetry.space_group_name_H-M   'P 1'
#
loop_
_entity.id
_entity.type
_entity.pdbx_description
1 polymer ?
#
loop_
_entity_poly.entity_id
_entity_poly.type
_entity_poly.pdbx_seq_one_letter_code
_entity_poly.pdbx_strand_id
1 'polypeptide(L)' 'MKAFLASLVVALVVAVGAAYLLETNWQSTAADTYATSGARVGDPGDNLVGSDWYSSRS' A
#
# COMPACT_ATOMS: atom_id res chain seq x y z
N MET A 1 29.65 -23.90 -3.28
CA MET A 1 28.19 -23.87 -3.51
C MET A 1 27.37 -23.82 -2.23
N LYS A 2 27.70 -24.60 -1.18
CA LYS A 2 26.94 -24.60 0.10
C LYS A 2 26.80 -23.21 0.75
N ALA A 3 27.89 -22.42 0.80
CA ALA A 3 27.85 -21.06 1.34
C ALA A 3 26.95 -20.10 0.54
N PHE A 4 26.96 -20.22 -0.79
CA PHE A 4 26.10 -19.44 -1.67
C PHE A 4 24.62 -19.79 -1.49
N LEU A 5 24.30 -21.08 -1.39
CA LEU A 5 22.94 -21.53 -1.10
C LEU A 5 22.46 -21.05 0.27
N ALA A 6 23.34 -21.08 1.28
CA ALA A 6 23.03 -20.54 2.60
C ALA A 6 22.75 -19.03 2.57
N SER A 7 23.56 -18.24 1.85
CA SER A 7 23.32 -16.80 1.72
C SER A 7 22.02 -16.49 0.98
N LEU A 8 21.65 -17.30 -0.01
CA LEU A 8 20.38 -17.13 -0.72
C LEU A 8 19.18 -17.36 0.22
N VAL A 9 19.22 -18.41 1.04
CA VAL A 9 18.17 -18.70 2.01
C VAL A 9 18.04 -17.56 3.03
N VAL A 10 19.15 -17.06 3.56
CA VAL A 10 19.14 -15.93 4.49
C VAL A 10 18.57 -14.67 3.83
N ALA A 11 18.96 -14.38 2.59
CA ALA A 11 18.44 -13.23 1.85
C ALA A 11 16.91 -13.31 1.66
N LEU A 12 16.38 -14.49 1.34
CA LEU A 12 14.94 -14.69 1.21
C LEU A 12 14.20 -14.48 2.54
N VAL A 13 14.74 -15.02 3.64
CA VAL A 13 14.15 -14.83 4.97
C VAL A 13 14.14 -13.35 5.36
N VAL A 14 15.24 -12.64 5.12
CA VAL A 14 15.34 -11.20 5.40
C VAL A 14 14.38 -10.40 4.53
N ALA A 15 14.29 -10.70 3.23
CA ALA A 15 13.40 -9.99 2.32
C ALA A 15 11.92 -10.16 2.71
N VAL A 16 11.48 -11.40 3.00
CA VAL A 16 10.10 -11.68 3.41
C VAL A 16 9.81 -11.04 4.77
N GLY A 17 10.73 -11.15 5.72
CA GLY A 17 10.58 -10.55 7.04
C GLY A 17 10.48 -9.02 6.99
N ALA A 18 11.34 -8.38 6.18
CA ALA A 18 11.32 -6.94 5.99
C ALA A 18 10.02 -6.48 5.30
N ALA A 19 9.56 -7.17 4.27
CA ALA A 19 8.31 -6.86 3.59
C ALA A 19 7.11 -6.95 4.55
N TYR A 20 7.03 -8.03 5.32
CA TYR A 20 5.96 -8.20 6.31
C TYR A 20 5.98 -7.11 7.39
N LEU A 21 7.16 -6.81 7.95
CA LEU A 21 7.30 -5.79 8.98
C LEU A 21 6.94 -4.40 8.47
N LEU A 22 7.38 -4.06 7.24
CA LEU A 22 7.10 -2.79 6.59
C LEU A 22 5.60 -2.62 6.35
N GLU A 23 4.94 -3.62 5.74
CA GLU A 23 3.50 -3.60 5.46
C GLU A 23 2.68 -3.49 6.74
N THR A 24 3.03 -4.25 7.79
CA THR A 24 2.20 -4.33 8.99
C THR A 24 2.39 -3.19 9.98
N ASN A 25 3.54 -2.51 10.00
CA ASN A 25 3.84 -1.55 11.06
C ASN A 25 4.16 -0.15 10.56
N TRP A 26 4.72 -0.01 9.36
CA TRP A 26 5.41 1.23 8.96
C TRP A 26 4.95 1.82 7.63
N GLN A 27 4.21 1.08 6.79
CA GLN A 27 3.55 1.62 5.62
C GLN A 27 2.23 2.27 6.02
N SER A 28 2.22 3.61 6.00
CA SER A 28 1.00 4.40 5.94
C SER A 28 0.70 4.71 4.48
N THR A 29 -0.55 4.59 4.05
CA THR A 29 -0.90 4.94 2.66
C THR A 29 -0.73 6.44 2.45
N ALA A 30 -0.54 6.86 1.20
CA ALA A 30 -0.48 8.29 0.87
C ALA A 30 -1.78 9.02 1.25
N ALA A 31 -2.92 8.31 1.14
CA ALA A 31 -4.21 8.81 1.59
C ALA A 31 -4.23 9.09 3.10
N ASP A 32 -3.76 8.13 3.91
CA ASP A 32 -3.72 8.29 5.37
C ASP A 32 -2.73 9.37 5.82
N THR A 33 -1.55 9.44 5.18
CA THR A 33 -0.47 10.35 5.57
C THR A 33 -0.75 11.81 5.20
N TYR A 34 -1.44 12.04 4.08
CA TYR A 34 -1.75 13.38 3.57
C TYR A 34 -3.23 13.73 3.70
N ALA A 35 -3.99 13.00 4.53
CA ALA A 35 -5.34 13.36 4.94
C ALA A 35 -5.31 14.68 5.73
N THR A 36 -5.27 15.80 5.02
CA THR A 36 -5.46 17.14 5.60
C THR A 36 -6.95 17.45 5.68
N SER A 37 -7.32 18.43 6.51
CA SER A 37 -8.70 18.91 6.65
C SER A 37 -9.31 19.51 5.36
N GLY A 38 -8.54 19.62 4.27
CA GLY A 38 -8.91 20.33 3.03
C GLY A 38 -9.62 19.52 1.95
N ALA A 39 -9.58 18.19 1.98
CA ALA A 39 -10.47 17.34 1.18
C ALA A 39 -10.53 15.97 1.84
N ARG A 40 -11.67 15.61 2.41
CA ARG A 40 -11.92 14.25 2.90
C ARG A 40 -12.09 13.35 1.68
N VAL A 41 -10.98 13.02 1.04
CA VAL A 41 -10.93 11.97 0.04
C VAL A 41 -11.17 10.67 0.80
N GLY A 42 -12.40 10.17 0.69
CA GLY A 42 -12.81 8.91 1.31
C GLY A 42 -12.20 7.77 0.52
N ASP A 43 -13.01 7.08 -0.27
CA ASP A 43 -12.53 6.00 -1.13
C ASP A 43 -11.77 6.56 -2.34
N PRO A 44 -10.48 6.21 -2.56
CA PRO A 44 -9.66 6.68 -3.67
C PRO A 44 -10.35 6.71 -5.04
N GLY A 45 -11.27 5.77 -5.29
CA GLY A 45 -12.01 5.63 -6.55
C GLY A 45 -13.13 6.66 -6.77
N ASP A 46 -13.71 7.19 -5.71
CA ASP A 46 -14.90 8.07 -5.75
C ASP A 46 -14.52 9.56 -5.58
N ASN A 47 -13.23 9.86 -5.51
CA ASN A 47 -12.76 11.22 -5.22
C ASN A 47 -12.72 12.13 -6.45
N LEU A 48 -12.83 11.57 -7.65
CA LEU A 48 -12.81 12.34 -8.91
C LEU A 48 -14.23 12.73 -9.36
N VAL A 49 -15.23 11.91 -9.02
CA VAL A 49 -16.62 12.06 -9.44
C VAL A 49 -17.52 11.44 -8.37
N GLY A 50 -18.70 12.03 -8.13
CA GLY A 50 -19.67 11.44 -7.18
C GLY A 50 -20.09 10.02 -7.55
N SER A 51 -20.56 9.25 -6.58
CA SER A 51 -20.99 7.84 -6.77
C SER A 51 -22.15 7.67 -7.77
N ASP A 52 -22.80 8.76 -8.16
CA ASP A 52 -23.89 8.87 -9.13
C ASP A 52 -23.44 9.30 -10.54
N TRP A 53 -22.13 9.47 -10.78
CA TRP A 53 -21.57 9.92 -12.06
C TRP A 53 -21.96 9.06 -13.27
N TYR A 54 -22.08 7.75 -13.07
CA TYR A 54 -22.51 6.84 -14.14
C TYR A 54 -24.03 6.81 -14.30
N SER A 55 -24.77 6.99 -13.20
CA SER A 55 -26.24 7.00 -13.17
C SER A 55 -26.85 8.28 -13.75
N SER A 56 -26.11 9.38 -13.75
CA SER A 56 -26.52 10.68 -14.30
C SER A 56 -26.26 10.83 -15.82
N ARG A 57 -25.64 9.83 -16.45
CA ARG A 57 -25.30 9.84 -17.89
C ARG A 57 -26.26 9.06 -18.79
N SER A 58 -27.35 8.51 -18.24
CA SER A 58 -28.45 7.85 -18.97
C SER A 58 -29.68 8.73 -19.03
#